data_AF-A0A535DZL2-F1
#
_entry.id   AF-A0A535DZL2-F1
#
_cell.length_a   1.000
_cell.length_b   1.000
_cell.length_c   1.000
_cell.angle_alpha   90.00
_cell.angle_beta   90.00
_cell.angle_gamma   90.00
#
_symmetry.space_group_name_H-M   'P 1'
#
loop_
_entity.id
_entity.type
_entity.pdbx_description
1 polymer ?
#
loop_
_entity_poly.entity_id
_entity_poly.type
_entity_poly.pdbx_seq_one_letter_code
_entity_poly.pdbx_strand_id
1 'polypeptide(L)'
;MNLIVSILLDVSLNPDPTQLPGGGTLADLGNGLLGWGLIMTGVAFGFGGALWAAGTLSSNMAWAERGKQTLVVAAIAALMEGAAAIIINFFFHLGAGLH
;
A
#
# COMPACT_ATOMS: atom_id res chain seq x y z
N MET A 1 11.03 3.57 -46.94
CA MET A 1 10.08 2.61 -46.34
C MET A 1 10.32 2.38 -44.84
N ASN A 2 11.00 3.28 -44.10
CA ASN A 2 11.27 3.12 -42.65
C ASN A 2 10.64 4.21 -41.77
N LEU A 3 10.14 5.30 -42.36
CA LEU A 3 9.56 6.42 -41.60
C LEU A 3 8.11 6.12 -41.17
N ILE A 4 7.39 5.29 -41.94
CA ILE A 4 6.02 4.86 -41.63
C ILE A 4 6.00 3.87 -40.45
N VAL A 5 7.07 3.10 -40.23
CA VAL A 5 7.14 2.15 -39.12
C VAL A 5 7.40 2.85 -37.78
N SER A 6 8.21 3.92 -37.76
CA SER A 6 8.51 4.68 -36.54
C SER A 6 7.30 5.43 -35.98
N ILE A 7 6.39 5.93 -36.83
CA ILE A 7 5.17 6.62 -36.38
C ILE A 7 4.07 5.67 -35.88
N LEU A 8 4.13 4.38 -36.28
CA LEU A 8 3.18 3.35 -35.85
C LEU A 8 3.53 2.73 -34.50
N LEU A 9 4.74 2.99 -33.99
CA LEU A 9 5.24 2.49 -32.70
C LEU A 9 5.14 3.52 -31.56
N ASP A 10 4.73 4.75 -31.85
CA ASP A 10 4.52 5.78 -30.82
C ASP A 10 3.14 5.56 -30.15
N VAL A 11 3.09 4.55 -29.29
CA VAL A 11 1.92 4.26 -28.46
C VAL A 11 1.97 5.19 -27.26
N SER A 12 1.48 6.41 -27.44
CA SER A 12 1.23 7.36 -26.35
C SER A 12 0.02 6.89 -25.54
N LEU A 13 0.28 6.28 -24.38
CA LEU A 13 -0.75 5.92 -23.41
C LEU A 13 -0.80 6.99 -22.32
N ASN A 14 -1.90 7.74 -22.28
CA ASN A 14 -2.18 8.71 -21.22
C ASN A 14 -3.32 8.17 -20.32
N PRO A 15 -3.02 7.28 -19.36
CA PRO A 15 -4.05 6.63 -18.56
C PRO A 15 -4.83 7.64 -17.72
N ASP A 16 -6.13 7.70 -17.98
CA ASP A 16 -7.07 8.58 -17.30
C ASP A 16 -8.26 7.76 -16.78
N PRO A 17 -8.35 7.53 -15.44
CA PRO A 17 -9.43 6.74 -14.85
C PRO A 17 -10.80 7.43 -14.96
N THR A 18 -10.87 8.72 -15.33
CA THR A 18 -12.14 9.43 -15.56
C THR A 18 -12.75 9.11 -16.92
N GLN A 19 -11.95 8.60 -17.86
CA GLN A 19 -12.42 8.20 -19.19
C GLN A 19 -13.07 6.81 -19.19
N LEU A 20 -12.99 6.07 -18.07
CA LEU A 20 -13.68 4.80 -17.90
C LEU A 20 -15.00 4.99 -17.13
N PRO A 21 -16.17 4.69 -17.72
CA PRO A 21 -17.43 4.70 -17.00
C PRO A 21 -17.35 3.76 -15.77
N GLY A 22 -17.57 4.30 -14.58
CA GLY A 22 -17.45 3.55 -13.31
C GLY A 22 -16.08 3.60 -12.62
N GLY A 23 -15.09 4.32 -13.19
CA GLY A 23 -13.77 4.49 -12.57
C GLY A 23 -13.81 5.10 -11.16
N GLY A 24 -14.72 6.05 -10.92
CA GLY A 24 -14.94 6.64 -9.59
C GLY A 24 -15.38 5.62 -8.54
N THR A 25 -16.28 4.69 -8.89
CA THR A 25 -16.74 3.64 -7.98
C THR A 25 -15.59 2.69 -7.61
N LEU A 26 -14.71 2.37 -8.56
CA LEU A 26 -13.52 1.55 -8.29
C LEU A 26 -12.54 2.27 -7.35
N ALA A 27 -12.35 3.58 -7.54
CA ALA A 27 -11.54 4.39 -6.64
C ALA A 27 -12.12 4.46 -5.22
N ASP A 28 -13.44 4.63 -5.09
CA ASP A 28 -14.12 4.66 -3.79
C ASP A 28 -14.03 3.32 -3.06
N LEU A 29 -14.19 2.21 -3.77
CA LEU A 29 -13.98 0.86 -3.20
C LEU A 29 -12.53 0.66 -2.77
N GLY A 30 -11.56 1.11 -3.56
CA GLY A 30 -10.15 1.06 -3.21
C GLY A 30 -9.82 1.88 -1.96
N ASN A 31 -10.33 3.11 -1.89
CA ASN A 31 -10.18 3.99 -0.73
C ASN A 31 -10.82 3.37 0.53
N GLY A 32 -12.01 2.80 0.40
CA GLY A 32 -12.69 2.10 1.49
C GLY A 32 -11.90 0.88 1.97
N LEU A 33 -11.35 0.08 1.05
CA LEU A 33 -10.54 -1.10 1.38
C LEU A 33 -9.25 -0.72 2.11
N LEU A 34 -8.54 0.31 1.63
CA LEU A 34 -7.34 0.83 2.30
C LEU A 34 -7.68 1.38 3.70
N GLY A 35 -8.82 2.06 3.85
CA GLY A 35 -9.29 2.52 5.17
C GLY A 35 -9.54 1.37 6.15
N TRP A 36 -10.19 0.29 5.69
CA TRP A 36 -10.37 -0.92 6.51
C TRP A 36 -9.06 -1.63 6.83
N GLY A 37 -8.13 -1.69 5.88
CA GLY A 37 -6.76 -2.18 6.11
C GLY A 37 -6.10 -1.45 7.27
N LEU A 38 -6.16 -0.12 7.26
CA LEU A 38 -5.50 0.72 8.26
C LEU A 38 -6.08 0.51 9.66
N ILE A 39 -7.40 0.35 9.75
CA ILE A 39 -8.09 0.01 11.00
C ILE A 39 -7.61 -1.34 11.54
N MET A 40 -7.58 -2.38 10.68
CA MET A 40 -7.14 -3.72 11.08
C MET A 40 -5.68 -3.73 11.52
N THR A 41 -4.82 -2.99 10.82
CA THR A 41 -3.42 -2.81 11.19
C THR A 41 -3.27 -2.09 12.54
N GLY A 42 -4.09 -1.07 12.81
CA GLY A 42 -4.16 -0.41 14.12
C GLY A 42 -4.59 -1.35 15.25
N VAL A 43 -5.56 -2.22 14.99
CA VAL A 43 -5.98 -3.27 15.93
C VAL A 43 -4.84 -4.26 16.18
N ALA A 44 -4.15 -4.72 15.14
CA ALA A 44 -3.00 -5.61 15.27
C ALA A 44 -1.85 -4.97 16.08
N PHE A 45 -1.60 -3.67 15.89
CA PHE A 45 -0.62 -2.92 16.68
C PHE A 45 -1.00 -2.91 18.16
N GLY A 46 -2.27 -2.62 18.48
CA GLY A 46 -2.78 -2.69 19.86
C GLY A 46 -2.63 -4.08 20.48
N PHE A 47 -3.00 -5.14 19.74
CA PHE A 47 -2.83 -6.52 20.19
C PHE A 47 -1.37 -6.90 20.42
N GLY A 48 -0.45 -6.51 19.52
CA GLY A 48 0.98 -6.75 19.70
C GLY A 48 1.53 -6.07 20.96
N GLY A 49 1.11 -4.83 21.22
CA GLY A 49 1.45 -4.10 22.44
C GLY A 49 0.93 -4.77 23.71
N ALA A 50 -0.32 -5.22 23.70
CA ALA A 50 -0.90 -5.97 24.82
C ALA A 50 -0.16 -7.29 25.06
N LEU A 51 0.19 -8.03 24.01
CA LEU A 51 0.94 -9.28 24.11
C LEU A 51 2.35 -9.07 24.64
N TRP A 52 3.01 -7.99 24.20
CA TRP A 52 4.33 -7.62 24.68
C TRP A 52 4.30 -7.29 26.17
N ALA A 53 3.37 -6.42 26.60
CA ALA A 53 3.20 -6.06 28.00
C ALA A 53 2.83 -7.28 28.87
N ALA A 54 1.86 -8.09 28.47
CA ALA A 54 1.47 -9.28 29.22
C ALA A 54 2.62 -10.31 29.31
N GLY A 55 3.40 -10.48 28.23
CA GLY A 55 4.56 -11.36 28.19
C GLY A 55 5.69 -10.92 29.11
N THR A 56 5.96 -9.61 29.19
CA THR A 56 6.99 -9.07 30.10
C THR A 56 6.56 -9.18 31.56
N LEU A 57 5.30 -8.88 31.89
CA LEU A 57 4.77 -9.00 33.25
C LEU A 57 4.75 -10.46 33.73
N SER A 58 4.46 -11.41 32.85
CA SER A 58 4.42 -12.84 33.20
C SER A 58 5.78 -13.53 33.18
N SER A 59 6.87 -12.80 32.89
CA SER A 59 8.22 -13.37 32.64
C SER A 59 8.22 -14.46 31.56
N ASN A 60 7.23 -14.45 30.66
CA ASN A 60 7.13 -15.37 29.55
C ASN A 60 7.70 -14.73 28.28
N MET A 61 9.01 -14.95 28.07
CA MET A 61 9.75 -14.30 26.98
C MET A 61 9.22 -14.66 25.60
N ALA A 62 8.64 -15.85 25.41
CA ALA A 62 8.07 -16.25 24.11
C ALA A 62 6.91 -15.35 23.69
N TRP A 63 6.05 -14.94 24.62
CA TRP A 63 4.92 -14.05 24.35
C TRP A 63 5.37 -12.60 24.22
N ALA A 64 6.36 -12.19 25.03
CA ALA A 64 6.95 -10.86 24.93
C ALA A 64 7.62 -10.64 23.57
N GLU A 65 8.37 -11.62 23.07
CA GLU A 65 9.07 -11.53 21.78
C GLU A 65 8.08 -11.45 20.61
N ARG A 66 7.05 -12.30 20.62
CA ARG A 66 5.98 -12.29 19.60
C ARG A 66 5.25 -10.96 19.57
N GLY A 67 4.93 -10.39 20.74
CA GLY A 67 4.29 -9.07 20.82
C GLY A 67 5.12 -7.96 20.17
N LYS A 68 6.43 -7.92 20.42
CA LYS A 68 7.34 -6.96 19.77
C LYS A 68 7.37 -7.16 18.24
N GLN A 69 7.45 -8.41 17.78
CA GLN A 69 7.44 -8.70 16.34
C GLN A 69 6.13 -8.24 15.70
N THR A 70 4.99 -8.48 16.33
CA THR A 70 3.68 -7.99 15.87
C THR A 70 3.64 -6.47 15.80
N LEU A 71 4.17 -5.75 16.81
CA LEU A 71 4.25 -4.29 16.78
C LEU A 71 5.06 -3.77 15.60
N VAL A 72 6.24 -4.34 15.35
CA VAL A 72 7.12 -3.93 14.25
C VAL A 72 6.44 -4.19 12.90
N VAL A 73 5.86 -5.37 12.71
CA VAL A 73 5.16 -5.72 11.46
C VAL A 73 3.95 -4.81 11.24
N ALA A 74 3.15 -4.56 12.27
CA ALA A 74 1.99 -3.67 12.16
C ALA A 74 2.41 -2.22 11.88
N ALA A 75 3.50 -1.73 12.48
CA ALA A 75 4.02 -0.38 12.20
C ALA A 75 4.49 -0.25 10.74
N ILE A 76 5.19 -1.25 10.21
CA ILE A 76 5.64 -1.26 8.81
C ILE A 76 4.42 -1.34 7.88
N ALA A 77 3.44 -2.18 8.18
CA ALA A 77 2.21 -2.29 7.40
C ALA A 77 1.46 -0.95 7.35
N ALA A 78 1.30 -0.27 8.48
CA ALA A 78 0.63 1.03 8.55
C ALA A 78 1.34 2.10 7.70
N LEU A 79 2.68 2.12 7.76
CA LEU A 79 3.47 3.01 6.91
C LEU A 79 3.30 2.68 5.42
N MET A 80 3.28 1.40 5.06
CA MET A 80 3.13 0.96 3.67
C MET A 80 1.76 1.33 3.11
N GLU A 81 0.68 1.13 3.88
CA GLU A 81 -0.67 1.50 3.50
C GLU A 81 -0.81 3.03 3.34
N GLY A 82 -0.26 3.82 4.27
CA GLY A 82 -0.26 5.28 4.17
C GLY A 82 0.61 5.83 3.04
N ALA A 83 1.71 5.16 2.71
CA ALA A 83 2.63 5.56 1.64
C ALA A 83 2.22 5.04 0.25
N ALA A 84 1.22 4.15 0.15
CA ALA A 84 0.87 3.45 -1.08
C ALA A 84 0.64 4.40 -2.27
N ALA A 85 -0.13 5.47 -2.07
CA ALA A 85 -0.41 6.44 -3.13
C ALA A 85 0.86 7.16 -3.62
N ILE A 86 1.77 7.51 -2.71
CA ILE A 86 3.03 8.19 -3.04
C ILE A 86 3.92 7.26 -3.87
N ILE A 87 4.05 6.00 -3.44
CA ILE A 87 4.87 4.99 -4.12
C ILE A 87 4.34 4.74 -5.53
N ILE A 88 3.03 4.50 -5.67
CA ILE A 88 2.40 4.26 -6.96
C ILE A 88 2.59 5.47 -7.89
N ASN A 89 2.33 6.68 -7.40
CA ASN A 89 2.50 7.91 -8.19
C ASN A 89 3.96 8.13 -8.60
N PHE A 90 4.92 7.81 -7.74
CA PHE A 90 6.34 7.90 -8.05
C PHE A 90 6.72 6.99 -9.22
N PHE A 91 6.37 5.71 -9.16
CA PHE A 91 6.66 4.77 -10.24
C PHE A 91 5.91 5.11 -11.53
N PHE A 92 4.68 5.60 -11.42
CA PHE A 92 3.91 6.07 -12.56
C PHE A 92 4.63 7.21 -13.28
N HIS A 93 5.06 8.25 -12.55
CA HIS A 93 5.78 9.38 -13.14
C HIS A 93 7.15 8.97 -13.69
N LEU A 94 7.87 8.07 -13.02
CA LEU A 94 9.13 7.53 -13.57
C LEU A 94 8.92 6.82 -14.90
N GLY A 95 7.88 5.99 -15.01
CA GLY A 95 7.54 5.28 -16.25
C GLY A 95 7.10 6.23 -17.36
N ALA A 96 6.25 7.22 -17.05
CA ALA A 96 5.81 8.24 -18.00
C ALA A 96 6.96 9.16 -18.47
N GLY A 97 8.02 9.30 -17.67
CA GLY A 97 9.23 10.03 -18.03
C GLY A 97 10.21 9.27 -18.91
N LEU A 98 9.99 7.97 -19.16
CA LEU A 98 10.83 7.14 -20.04
C LEU A 98 10.42 7.17 -21.53
N HIS A 99 9.65 8.19 -21.94
CA HIS A 99 9.32 8.45 -23.35
C HIS A 99 10.54 8.84 -24.19
#